data_AF-A0AA51BG70-F1
#
_entry.id   AF-A0AA51BG70-F1
#
_cell.length_a   1.000
_cell.length_b   1.000
_cell.length_c   1.000
_cell.angle_alpha   90.00
_cell.angle_beta   90.00
_cell.angle_gamma   90.00
#
_symmetry.space_group_name_H-M   'P 1'
#
loop_
_entity.id
_entity.type
_entity.pdbx_description
1 polymer ?
#
loop_
_entity_poly.entity_id
_entity_poly.type
_entity_poly.pdbx_seq_one_letter_code
_entity_poly.pdbx_strand_id
1 'polypeptide(L)'
;QFLAPSEKLGENRAVTSVQRARALNPMVDITAETKPVDELPDSFFSTFDIVVATGLKQEQLERINNICRDNGKKFLCGDVWGMFGYMFADLIDHEYSEEIVQHRPVKRGVKSDQSSSGLTVTITVKRRAIYVPLQNALSADWTKPELRSRIRRGDPSYFVMKILLRFR
;
A
#
# COMPACT_ATOMS: atom_id res chain seq x y z
N GLN A 1 -3.54 -16.62 -14.55
CA GLN A 1 -3.77 -16.24 -13.13
C GLN A 1 -3.88 -17.53 -12.32
N PHE A 2 -3.14 -17.71 -11.23
CA PHE A 2 -3.05 -18.96 -10.45
C PHE A 2 -4.36 -19.33 -9.74
N LEU A 3 -5.09 -18.34 -9.23
CA LEU A 3 -6.33 -18.57 -8.48
C LEU A 3 -7.54 -18.90 -9.37
N ALA A 4 -7.51 -18.51 -10.65
CA ALA A 4 -8.58 -18.78 -11.60
C ALA A 4 -8.24 -20.05 -12.42
N PRO A 5 -9.05 -21.12 -12.37
CA PRO A 5 -8.82 -22.34 -13.15
C PRO A 5 -8.88 -22.10 -14.67
N SER A 6 -8.07 -22.85 -15.42
CA SER A 6 -8.02 -22.78 -16.89
C SER A 6 -9.35 -23.16 -17.56
N GLU A 7 -10.11 -24.03 -16.91
CA GLU A 7 -11.37 -24.57 -17.41
C GLU A 7 -12.51 -23.55 -17.37
N LYS A 8 -12.34 -22.46 -16.60
CA LYS A 8 -13.35 -21.41 -16.39
C LYS A 8 -13.11 -20.17 -17.22
N LEU A 9 -12.58 -20.36 -18.43
CA LEU A 9 -12.23 -19.27 -19.34
C LEU A 9 -13.51 -18.57 -19.83
N GLY A 10 -13.57 -17.24 -19.69
CA GLY A 10 -14.75 -16.42 -20.02
C GLY A 10 -15.69 -16.14 -18.84
N GLU A 11 -15.53 -16.84 -17.71
CA GLU A 11 -16.27 -16.53 -16.48
C GLU A 11 -15.69 -15.33 -15.73
N ASN A 12 -16.45 -14.78 -14.78
CA ASN A 12 -16.01 -13.66 -13.96
C ASN A 12 -14.77 -14.04 -13.11
N ARG A 13 -13.69 -13.27 -13.26
CA ARG A 13 -12.40 -13.51 -12.59
C ARG A 13 -12.47 -13.52 -11.07
N ALA A 14 -13.31 -12.68 -10.45
CA ALA A 14 -13.45 -12.65 -9.00
C ALA A 14 -14.12 -13.93 -8.50
N VAL A 15 -15.26 -14.29 -9.09
CA VAL A 15 -16.05 -15.48 -8.72
C VAL A 15 -15.23 -16.76 -8.89
N THR A 16 -14.52 -16.91 -10.00
CA THR A 16 -13.71 -18.11 -10.27
C THR A 16 -12.53 -18.28 -9.32
N SER A 17 -12.07 -17.20 -8.70
CA SER A 17 -10.92 -17.21 -7.79
C SER A 17 -11.28 -17.53 -6.34
N VAL A 18 -12.53 -17.32 -5.92
CA VAL A 18 -12.96 -17.45 -4.50
C VAL A 18 -12.62 -18.81 -3.91
N GLN A 19 -12.91 -19.90 -4.62
CA GLN A 19 -12.73 -21.25 -4.09
C GLN A 19 -11.25 -21.53 -3.76
N ARG A 20 -10.33 -21.21 -4.69
CA ARG A 20 -8.89 -21.42 -4.46
C ARG A 20 -8.33 -20.45 -3.43
N ALA A 21 -8.84 -19.22 -3.39
CA ALA A 21 -8.44 -18.24 -2.37
C ALA A 21 -8.83 -18.70 -0.96
N ARG A 22 -10.05 -19.21 -0.78
CA ARG A 22 -10.54 -19.69 0.52
C ARG A 22 -9.79 -20.93 1.02
N ALA A 23 -9.32 -21.77 0.09
CA ALA A 23 -8.52 -22.94 0.42
C ALA A 23 -7.17 -22.59 1.07
N LEU A 24 -6.66 -21.37 0.91
CA LEU A 24 -5.41 -20.92 1.55
C LEU A 24 -5.56 -20.74 3.06
N ASN A 25 -6.73 -20.29 3.52
CA ASN A 25 -7.04 -20.14 4.94
C ASN A 25 -8.57 -20.15 5.16
N PRO A 26 -9.16 -21.28 5.61
CA PRO A 26 -10.60 -21.39 5.85
C PRO A 26 -11.15 -20.44 6.93
N MET A 27 -10.29 -19.88 7.79
CA MET A 27 -10.70 -18.91 8.82
C MET A 27 -10.97 -17.51 8.25
N VAL A 28 -10.61 -17.26 6.99
CA VAL A 28 -10.87 -15.99 6.31
C VAL A 28 -12.14 -16.11 5.48
N ASP A 29 -13.08 -15.19 5.68
CA ASP A 29 -14.25 -15.08 4.81
C ASP A 29 -13.89 -14.34 3.52
N ILE A 30 -14.30 -14.91 2.39
CA ILE A 30 -13.95 -14.40 1.06
C ILE A 30 -15.21 -14.33 0.22
N THR A 31 -15.54 -13.11 -0.20
CA THR A 31 -16.68 -12.81 -1.06
C THR A 31 -16.19 -12.23 -2.40
N ALA A 32 -17.01 -12.36 -3.44
CA ALA A 32 -16.75 -11.73 -4.73
C ALA A 32 -17.86 -10.72 -5.06
N GLU A 33 -17.46 -9.53 -5.48
CA GLU A 33 -18.34 -8.52 -6.08
C GLU A 33 -18.09 -8.50 -7.59
N THR A 34 -19.16 -8.48 -8.38
CA THR A 34 -19.11 -8.57 -9.84
C THR A 34 -19.49 -7.25 -10.51
N LYS A 35 -20.12 -6.33 -9.78
CA LYS A 35 -20.45 -5.01 -10.29
C LYS A 35 -19.20 -4.21 -10.64
N PRO A 36 -19.23 -3.43 -11.73
CA PRO A 36 -18.21 -2.44 -12.01
C PRO A 36 -18.06 -1.46 -10.85
N VAL A 37 -16.83 -0.99 -10.62
CA VAL A 37 -16.52 -0.09 -9.49
C VAL A 37 -17.28 1.25 -9.57
N ASP A 38 -17.64 1.68 -10.79
CA ASP A 38 -18.42 2.90 -11.02
C ASP A 38 -19.88 2.75 -10.58
N GLU A 39 -20.41 1.53 -10.54
CA GLU A 39 -21.78 1.23 -10.11
C GLU A 39 -21.88 0.94 -8.61
N LEU A 40 -20.75 0.78 -7.92
CA LEU A 40 -20.74 0.56 -6.48
C LEU A 40 -21.01 1.88 -5.75
N PRO A 41 -21.92 1.88 -4.76
CA PRO A 41 -22.18 3.07 -3.95
C PRO A 41 -20.96 3.40 -3.09
N ASP A 42 -20.73 4.68 -2.81
CA ASP A 42 -19.57 5.11 -2.02
C ASP A 42 -19.53 4.46 -0.62
N SER A 43 -20.71 4.21 -0.04
CA SER A 43 -20.85 3.50 1.23
C SER A 43 -20.26 2.09 1.22
N PHE A 44 -20.14 1.44 0.05
CA PHE A 44 -19.52 0.13 -0.08
C PHE A 44 -18.08 0.14 0.45
N PHE A 45 -17.29 1.14 0.05
CA PHE A 45 -15.87 1.23 0.41
C PHE A 45 -15.65 1.50 1.90
N SER A 46 -16.63 2.14 2.55
CA SER A 46 -16.60 2.43 4.00
C SER A 46 -16.78 1.18 4.88
N THR A 47 -17.21 0.06 4.30
CA THR A 47 -17.39 -1.20 5.04
C THR A 47 -16.06 -1.91 5.33
N PHE A 48 -14.98 -1.55 4.61
CA PHE A 48 -13.66 -2.15 4.76
C PHE A 48 -12.73 -1.25 5.60
N ASP A 49 -11.75 -1.86 6.27
CA ASP A 49 -10.70 -1.11 6.99
C ASP A 49 -9.60 -0.60 6.06
N ILE A 50 -9.33 -1.37 5.01
CA ILE A 50 -8.31 -1.08 3.99
C ILE A 50 -8.89 -1.45 2.62
N VAL A 51 -8.78 -0.53 1.66
CA VAL A 51 -9.15 -0.76 0.26
C VAL A 51 -7.90 -0.83 -0.60
N VAL A 52 -7.75 -1.90 -1.39
CA VAL A 52 -6.63 -2.09 -2.32
C VAL A 52 -7.15 -2.07 -3.75
N ALA A 53 -6.77 -1.06 -4.52
CA ALA A 53 -7.23 -0.88 -5.90
C ALA A 53 -6.12 -1.20 -6.92
N THR A 54 -6.45 -2.05 -7.90
CA THR A 54 -5.55 -2.40 -9.01
C THR A 54 -6.33 -2.41 -10.32
N GLY A 55 -5.68 -2.15 -11.46
CA GLY A 55 -6.35 -2.23 -12.76
C GLY A 55 -7.42 -1.16 -13.01
N LEU A 56 -7.46 -0.06 -12.25
CA LEU A 56 -8.45 1.02 -12.39
C LEU A 56 -7.90 2.25 -13.14
N LYS A 57 -8.81 3.13 -13.58
CA LYS A 57 -8.47 4.44 -14.15
C LYS A 57 -8.13 5.44 -13.06
N GLN A 58 -7.38 6.50 -13.40
CA GLN A 58 -6.98 7.52 -12.43
C GLN A 58 -8.17 8.14 -11.67
N GLU A 59 -9.25 8.50 -12.38
CA GLU A 59 -10.45 9.09 -11.79
C GLU A 59 -11.12 8.15 -10.77
N GLN A 60 -11.15 6.85 -11.06
CA GLN A 60 -11.69 5.83 -10.15
C GLN A 60 -10.82 5.69 -8.90
N LEU A 61 -9.49 5.69 -9.07
CA LEU A 61 -8.55 5.63 -7.95
C LEU A 61 -8.69 6.85 -7.04
N GLU A 62 -8.79 8.05 -7.61
CA GLU A 62 -8.98 9.30 -6.87
C GLU A 62 -10.33 9.31 -6.14
N ARG A 63 -11.43 8.91 -6.79
CA ARG A 63 -12.76 8.76 -6.16
C ARG A 63 -12.68 7.86 -4.92
N ILE A 64 -12.15 6.66 -5.06
CA ILE A 64 -12.08 5.68 -3.97
C ILE A 64 -11.18 6.18 -2.84
N ASN A 65 -10.03 6.77 -3.15
CA ASN A 65 -9.13 7.32 -2.14
C ASN A 65 -9.80 8.43 -1.33
N ASN A 66 -10.52 9.35 -1.98
CA ASN A 66 -11.26 10.42 -1.30
C ASN A 66 -12.34 9.86 -0.38
N ILE A 67 -13.16 8.92 -0.87
CA ILE A 67 -14.19 8.23 -0.05
C ILE A 67 -13.56 7.54 1.15
N CYS A 68 -12.45 6.84 0.96
CA CYS A 68 -11.73 6.18 2.05
C CYS A 68 -11.28 7.21 3.08
N ARG A 69 -10.67 8.32 2.64
CA ARG A 69 -10.15 9.38 3.52
C ARG A 69 -11.26 10.05 4.33
N ASP A 70 -12.40 10.36 3.71
CA ASP A 70 -13.56 10.96 4.36
C ASP A 70 -14.16 10.04 5.44
N ASN A 71 -14.01 8.73 5.29
CA ASN A 71 -14.50 7.72 6.23
C ASN A 71 -13.42 7.14 7.14
N GLY A 72 -12.21 7.73 7.17
CA GLY A 72 -11.11 7.26 8.02
C GLY A 72 -10.56 5.88 7.65
N LYS A 73 -10.72 5.45 6.39
CA LYS A 73 -10.28 4.15 5.86
C LYS A 73 -8.95 4.28 5.13
N LYS A 74 -8.12 3.24 5.24
CA LYS A 74 -6.81 3.23 4.59
C LYS A 74 -6.96 2.84 3.12
N PHE A 75 -6.12 3.40 2.26
CA PHE A 75 -6.18 3.15 0.84
C PHE A 75 -4.80 2.79 0.28
N LEU A 76 -4.76 1.76 -0.55
CA LEU A 76 -3.58 1.37 -1.31
C LEU A 76 -3.98 1.24 -2.78
N CYS A 77 -3.08 1.61 -3.69
CA CYS A 77 -3.24 1.24 -5.09
C CYS A 77 -1.91 0.91 -5.75
N GLY A 78 -1.98 0.20 -6.86
CA GLY A 78 -0.79 -0.15 -7.62
C GLY A 78 -1.14 -0.87 -8.90
N ASP A 79 -0.17 -0.97 -9.79
CA ASP A 79 -0.28 -1.71 -11.03
C ASP A 79 1.10 -2.13 -11.54
N VAL A 80 1.09 -3.08 -12.48
CA VAL A 80 2.28 -3.60 -13.15
C VAL A 80 2.09 -3.49 -14.66
N TRP A 81 3.08 -2.93 -15.35
CA TRP A 81 3.17 -2.79 -16.79
C TRP A 81 4.51 -3.36 -17.29
N GLY A 82 4.50 -4.62 -17.73
CA GLY A 82 5.72 -5.33 -18.11
C GLY A 82 6.67 -5.49 -16.93
N MET A 83 7.87 -4.92 -17.03
CA MET A 83 8.88 -4.90 -15.94
C MET A 83 8.73 -3.70 -15.01
N PHE A 84 7.83 -2.76 -15.32
CA PHE A 84 7.59 -1.57 -14.52
C PHE A 84 6.39 -1.81 -13.58
N GLY A 85 6.45 -1.29 -12.37
CA GLY A 85 5.34 -1.33 -11.43
C GLY A 85 5.42 -0.19 -10.43
N TYR A 86 4.28 0.15 -9.84
CA TYR A 86 4.22 1.14 -8.79
C TYR A 86 3.26 0.71 -7.69
N MET A 87 3.47 1.29 -6.50
CA MET A 87 2.49 1.27 -5.43
C MET A 87 2.37 2.66 -4.81
N PHE A 88 1.18 2.99 -4.38
CA PHE A 88 0.86 4.17 -3.60
C PHE A 88 0.10 3.73 -2.34
N ALA A 89 0.36 4.43 -1.24
CA ALA A 89 -0.30 4.21 0.03
C ALA A 89 -0.77 5.55 0.60
N ASP A 90 -2.01 5.55 1.07
CA ASP A 90 -2.59 6.61 1.89
C ASP A 90 -3.17 6.00 3.17
N LEU A 91 -2.41 6.11 4.25
CA LEU A 91 -2.80 5.65 5.58
C LEU A 91 -3.36 6.78 6.45
N ILE A 92 -3.63 7.94 5.85
CA ILE A 92 -4.13 9.16 6.48
C ILE A 92 -3.16 9.68 7.56
N ASP A 93 -3.48 9.45 8.83
CA ASP A 93 -2.66 9.79 9.98
C ASP A 93 -2.37 8.49 10.73
N HIS A 94 -1.20 7.92 10.45
CA HIS A 94 -0.89 6.55 10.82
C HIS A 94 0.11 6.48 11.96
N GLU A 95 -0.32 5.95 13.09
CA GLU A 95 0.55 5.59 14.20
C GLU A 95 0.94 4.12 14.15
N TYR A 96 2.22 3.83 14.36
CA TYR A 96 2.75 2.47 14.36
C TYR A 96 3.87 2.31 15.40
N SER A 97 4.20 1.07 15.73
CA SER A 97 5.29 0.74 16.66
C SER A 97 6.42 0.08 15.90
N GLU A 98 7.66 0.53 16.16
CA GLU A 98 8.87 0.02 15.54
C GLU A 98 9.76 -0.60 16.63
N GLU A 99 10.23 -1.82 16.41
CA GLU A 99 11.20 -2.46 17.29
C GLU A 99 12.62 -2.06 16.88
N ILE A 100 13.30 -1.33 17.77
CA ILE A 100 14.66 -0.85 17.53
C ILE A 100 15.60 -1.61 18.45
N VAL A 101 16.61 -2.21 17.84
CA VAL A 101 17.69 -2.89 18.55
C VAL A 101 18.68 -1.86 19.06
N GLN A 102 18.81 -1.72 20.37
CA GLN A 102 19.81 -0.87 21.00
C GLN A 102 20.90 -1.72 21.67
N HIS A 103 22.16 -1.42 21.34
CA HIS A 103 23.30 -1.97 22.05
C HIS A 103 23.59 -1.10 23.27
N ARG A 104 23.37 -1.63 24.48
CA ARG A 104 23.73 -0.93 25.71
C ARG A 104 25.11 -1.40 26.18
N PRO A 105 26.04 -0.49 26.50
CA PRO A 105 27.31 -0.87 27.10
C PRO A 105 27.05 -1.45 28.50
N VAL A 106 27.57 -2.65 28.76
CA VAL A 106 27.53 -3.26 30.09
C VAL A 106 28.44 -2.41 31.01
N LYS A 107 27.89 -1.85 32.09
CA LYS A 107 28.70 -1.19 33.13
C LYS A 107 29.60 -2.25 33.76
N ARG A 108 30.92 -2.15 33.53
CA ARG A 108 31.94 -3.00 34.17
C ARG A 108 31.94 -2.76 35.69
N GLY A 109 31.20 -3.60 36.41
CA GLY A 109 31.32 -3.75 37.86
C GLY A 109 31.88 -5.13 38.18
N VAL A 110 33.15 -5.15 38.60
CA VAL A 110 33.92 -6.28 39.14
C VAL A 110 34.37 -7.34 38.10
N LYS A 111 35.66 -7.69 38.21
CA LYS A 111 36.45 -8.52 37.30
C LYS A 111 35.84 -9.90 37.07
N SER A 112 35.51 -10.22 35.83
CA SER A 112 35.50 -11.60 35.33
C SER A 112 35.93 -11.60 33.87
N ASP A 113 37.02 -12.32 33.58
CA ASP A 113 37.47 -12.64 32.23
C ASP A 113 36.41 -13.50 31.53
N GLN A 114 35.67 -12.88 30.61
CA GLN A 114 35.11 -13.53 29.41
C GLN A 114 34.44 -12.47 28.51
N SER A 115 34.52 -12.73 27.20
CA SER A 115 34.20 -11.88 26.06
C SER A 115 33.05 -10.87 26.25
N SER A 116 33.34 -9.60 26.00
CA SER A 116 32.40 -8.49 26.03
C SER A 116 31.43 -8.51 24.84
N SER A 117 30.46 -9.42 24.83
CA SER A 117 29.27 -9.24 24.00
C SER A 117 28.36 -8.21 24.67
N GLY A 118 28.15 -7.06 24.02
CA GLY A 118 27.23 -6.05 24.51
C GLY A 118 25.81 -6.62 24.63
N LEU A 119 25.08 -6.23 25.69
CA LEU A 119 23.68 -6.63 25.84
C LEU A 119 22.86 -5.92 24.76
N THR A 120 22.29 -6.71 23.86
CA THR A 120 21.35 -6.26 22.84
C THR A 120 19.97 -6.20 23.47
N VAL A 121 19.38 -5.00 23.56
CA VAL A 121 18.02 -4.79 24.10
C VAL A 121 17.13 -4.30 22.97
N THR A 122 16.03 -5.01 22.72
CA THR A 122 14.98 -4.56 21.80
C THR A 122 14.03 -3.61 22.53
N ILE A 123 13.81 -2.42 21.99
CA ILE A 123 12.90 -1.42 22.55
C ILE A 123 11.83 -1.10 21.50
N THR A 124 10.57 -1.12 21.91
CA THR A 124 9.44 -0.71 21.08
C THR A 124 9.26 0.80 21.15
N VAL A 125 9.30 1.49 20.00
CA VAL A 125 9.15 2.94 19.89
C VAL A 125 7.93 3.28 19.03
N LYS A 126 7.06 4.16 19.54
CA LYS A 126 5.91 4.67 18.78
C LYS A 126 6.36 5.70 17.74
N ARG A 127 5.78 5.62 16.54
CA ARG A 127 6.00 6.47 15.37
C ARG A 127 4.66 6.95 14.83
N ARG A 128 4.68 8.07 14.10
CA ARG A 128 3.52 8.65 13.42
C ARG A 128 3.95 9.13 12.03
N ALA A 129 3.15 8.83 11.02
CA ALA A 129 3.37 9.23 9.64
C ALA A 129 2.07 9.82 9.06
N ILE A 130 2.17 11.01 8.48
CA ILE A 130 1.05 11.72 7.86
C ILE A 130 1.16 11.55 6.34
N TYR A 131 0.12 10.97 5.74
CA TYR A 131 0.04 10.67 4.32
C TYR A 131 -0.78 11.71 3.57
N VAL A 132 -0.45 11.90 2.29
CA VAL A 132 -1.15 12.82 1.37
C VAL A 132 -2.17 12.05 0.52
N PRO A 133 -3.29 12.68 0.13
CA PRO A 133 -4.22 12.09 -0.83
C PRO A 133 -3.56 11.78 -2.17
N LEU A 134 -4.05 10.76 -2.88
CA LEU A 134 -3.59 10.35 -4.20
C LEU A 134 -3.67 11.51 -5.20
N GLN A 135 -4.77 12.26 -5.18
CA GLN A 135 -4.96 13.41 -6.07
C GLN A 135 -3.80 14.41 -5.94
N ASN A 136 -3.40 14.74 -4.71
CA ASN A 136 -2.30 15.66 -4.44
C ASN A 136 -0.94 15.09 -4.88
N ALA A 137 -0.71 13.78 -4.69
CA ALA A 137 0.50 13.10 -5.15
C ALA A 137 0.60 13.10 -6.70
N LEU A 138 -0.54 13.01 -7.38
CA LEU A 138 -0.64 13.02 -8.83
C LEU A 138 -0.66 14.43 -9.42
N SER A 139 -1.05 15.46 -8.67
CA SER A 139 -1.13 16.85 -9.14
C SER A 139 0.08 17.70 -8.75
N ALA A 140 1.27 17.09 -8.66
CA ALA A 140 2.49 17.80 -8.28
C ALA A 140 2.84 18.91 -9.29
N ASP A 141 3.01 20.14 -8.78
CA ASP A 141 3.39 21.29 -9.59
C ASP A 141 4.92 21.38 -9.74
N TRP A 142 5.40 20.86 -10.86
CA TRP A 142 6.81 20.78 -11.20
C TRP A 142 7.45 22.13 -11.58
N THR A 143 6.68 23.21 -11.68
CA THR A 143 7.20 24.56 -11.91
C THR A 143 7.83 25.15 -10.63
N LYS A 144 7.44 24.64 -9.46
CA LYS A 144 7.93 25.10 -8.16
C LYS A 144 9.44 24.82 -8.00
N PRO A 145 10.24 25.79 -7.50
CA PRO A 145 11.68 25.64 -7.35
C PRO A 145 12.10 24.40 -6.56
N GLU A 146 11.36 24.08 -5.49
CA GLU A 146 11.59 22.93 -4.61
C GLU A 146 11.54 21.61 -5.38
N LEU A 147 10.52 21.42 -6.20
CA LEU A 147 10.29 20.20 -6.97
C LEU A 147 11.15 20.14 -8.23
N ARG A 148 11.48 21.29 -8.84
CA ARG A 148 12.32 21.37 -10.04
C ARG A 148 13.71 20.75 -9.83
N SER A 149 14.29 20.92 -8.65
CA SER A 149 15.56 20.28 -8.28
C SER A 149 15.45 18.76 -8.22
N ARG A 150 14.28 18.24 -7.82
CA ARG A 150 13.99 16.80 -7.69
C ARG A 150 13.76 16.14 -9.03
N ILE A 151 13.31 16.86 -10.08
CA ILE A 151 13.14 16.27 -11.42
C ILE A 151 14.46 15.70 -11.95
N ARG A 152 15.58 16.43 -11.76
CA ARG A 152 16.89 16.01 -12.27
C ARG A 152 17.52 14.85 -11.49
N ARG A 153 17.15 14.69 -10.22
CA ARG A 153 17.74 13.70 -9.30
C ARG A 153 16.77 12.56 -8.94
N GLY A 154 15.52 12.71 -9.31
CA GLY A 154 14.42 11.81 -8.95
C GLY A 154 14.27 10.70 -9.95
N ASP A 155 13.54 9.67 -9.53
CA ASP A 155 13.20 8.54 -10.36
C ASP A 155 12.20 8.97 -11.47
N PRO A 156 12.53 8.77 -12.77
CA PRO A 156 11.63 9.12 -13.86
C PRO A 156 10.35 8.26 -13.88
N SER A 157 10.32 7.16 -13.13
CA SER A 157 9.18 6.23 -12.99
C SER A 157 7.86 6.92 -12.67
N TYR A 158 7.88 8.03 -11.93
CA TYR A 158 6.68 8.82 -11.67
C TYR A 158 6.01 9.29 -12.97
N PHE A 159 6.78 9.81 -13.92
CA PHE A 159 6.26 10.31 -15.18
C PHE A 159 5.80 9.17 -16.09
N VAL A 160 6.52 8.04 -16.09
CA VAL A 160 6.11 6.81 -16.79
C VAL A 160 4.76 6.32 -16.27
N MET A 161 4.60 6.23 -14.95
CA MET A 161 3.33 5.91 -14.30
C MET A 161 2.23 6.88 -14.72
N LYS A 162 2.47 8.20 -14.75
CA LYS A 162 1.47 9.20 -15.16
C LYS A 162 1.04 9.01 -16.62
N ILE A 163 1.97 8.70 -17.52
CA ILE A 163 1.67 8.44 -18.93
C ILE A 163 0.80 7.18 -19.05
N LEU A 164 1.18 6.10 -18.37
CA LEU A 164 0.46 4.82 -18.42
C LEU A 164 -0.93 4.88 -17.79
N LEU A 165 -1.10 5.65 -16.70
CA LEU A 165 -2.40 5.92 -16.10
C LEU A 165 -3.33 6.69 -17.03
N ARG A 166 -2.78 7.61 -17.85
CA ARG A 166 -3.56 8.41 -18.80
C ARG A 166 -3.88 7.65 -20.10
N PHE A 167 -3.06 6.66 -20.45
CA PHE A 167 -3.27 5.84 -21.65
C PHE A 167 -4.44 4.84 -21.50
N ARG A 168 -4.72 4.41 -20.27
CA ARG A 168 -5.79 3.44 -19.95
C ARG A 168 -7.19 4.05 -20.09
#